data_AF-A0A6S6THK6-F1
#
_entry.id   AF-A0A6S6THK6-F1
#
_cell.length_a   1.000
_cell.length_b   1.000
_cell.length_c   1.000
_cell.angle_alpha   90.00
_cell.angle_beta   90.00
_cell.angle_gamma   90.00
#
_symmetry.space_group_name_H-M   'P 1'
#
loop_
_entity.id
_entity.type
_entity.pdbx_description
1 polymer ?
#
loop_
_entity_poly.entity_id
_entity_poly.type
_entity_poly.pdbx_seq_one_letter_code
_entity_poly.pdbx_strand_id
1 'polypeptide(L)'
;FQEMVAQFSRDPYNPGTWSTPNPKAYTESEIGIDFLAERINNMTAFLHQKYNKPVFLPYMTVATATWDDTNVNGQIDSNEVDLEGWEEKASQTYQDMLDLRGELQSNGLFGYAPMALFDDPAHDKGGYQYFMNNEYHLGVSKTNAQDGVHTRLLGDLSPKSNILNFIY
;
A
#
# COMPACT_ATOMS: atom_id res chain seq x y z
N PHE A 1 -12.61 -7.07 -1.24
CA PHE A 1 -11.75 -6.00 -1.78
C PHE A 1 -10.82 -5.56 -0.67
N GLN A 2 -9.57 -5.23 -0.98
CA GLN A 2 -8.58 -4.76 -0.02
C GLN A 2 -8.16 -3.35 -0.45
N GLU A 3 -8.34 -2.37 0.43
CA GLU A 3 -7.94 -0.96 0.22
C GLU A 3 -6.43 -0.75 0.43
N MET A 4 -5.79 -1.74 1.04
CA MET A 4 -4.35 -1.78 1.31
C MET A 4 -3.75 -2.91 0.49
N VAL A 5 -2.79 -2.59 -0.36
CA VAL A 5 -2.18 -3.53 -1.30
C VAL A 5 -0.66 -3.52 -1.12
N ALA A 6 -0.03 -4.69 -1.09
CA ALA A 6 1.41 -4.86 -0.96
C ALA A 6 1.87 -6.07 -1.77
N GLN A 7 3.13 -6.06 -2.24
CA GLN A 7 3.70 -7.18 -2.99
C GLN A 7 3.99 -8.39 -2.10
N PHE A 8 4.18 -8.18 -0.80
CA PHE A 8 4.43 -9.25 0.15
C PHE A 8 3.70 -8.99 1.47
N SER A 9 3.31 -10.07 2.13
CA SER A 9 2.62 -10.07 3.42
C SER A 9 2.90 -11.37 4.17
N ARG A 10 2.49 -11.47 5.43
CA ARG A 10 2.37 -12.78 6.11
C ARG A 10 1.53 -13.69 5.24
N ASP A 11 1.96 -14.95 5.09
CA ASP A 11 1.20 -15.94 4.34
C ASP A 11 -0.18 -16.15 5.01
N PRO A 12 -1.30 -15.86 4.34
CA PRO A 12 -2.63 -16.00 4.93
C PRO A 12 -3.01 -17.45 5.24
N TYR A 13 -2.37 -18.43 4.58
CA TYR A 13 -2.64 -19.85 4.79
C TYR A 13 -1.69 -20.47 5.82
N ASN A 14 -0.53 -19.86 6.04
CA ASN A 14 0.46 -20.33 7.01
C ASN A 14 1.24 -19.14 7.59
N PRO A 15 0.63 -18.26 8.41
CA PRO A 15 1.20 -16.97 8.79
C PRO A 15 2.44 -17.06 9.71
N GLY A 16 2.79 -18.25 10.19
CA GLY A 16 3.83 -18.46 11.18
C GLY A 16 3.41 -17.94 12.56
N THR A 17 4.38 -17.51 13.35
CA THR A 17 4.15 -16.91 14.66
C THR A 17 4.52 -15.43 14.64
N TRP A 18 4.30 -14.75 15.77
CA TRP A 18 4.76 -13.38 15.95
C TRP A 18 6.28 -13.24 15.75
N SER A 19 7.06 -14.13 16.38
CA SER A 19 8.52 -14.13 16.36
C SER A 19 9.13 -14.81 15.15
N THR A 20 8.36 -15.64 14.44
CA THR A 20 8.78 -16.38 13.26
C THR A 20 7.67 -16.29 12.20
N PRO A 21 7.45 -15.11 11.60
CA PRO A 21 6.50 -14.96 10.51
C PRO A 21 6.93 -15.81 9.32
N ASN A 22 5.96 -16.34 8.57
CA ASN A 22 6.25 -16.88 7.24
C ASN A 22 5.82 -15.84 6.21
N PRO A 23 6.78 -15.25 5.47
CA PRO A 23 6.45 -14.29 4.44
C PRO A 23 5.94 -14.98 3.17
N LYS A 24 5.08 -14.27 2.46
CA LYS A 24 4.63 -14.62 1.12
C LYS A 24 4.75 -13.42 0.22
N ALA A 25 5.57 -13.54 -0.81
CA ALA A 25 5.56 -12.65 -1.97
C ALA A 25 4.43 -13.07 -2.92
N TYR A 26 3.81 -12.10 -3.56
CA TYR A 26 2.78 -12.31 -4.56
C TYR A 26 3.24 -11.74 -5.89
N THR A 27 2.84 -12.41 -6.96
CA THR A 27 2.94 -11.85 -8.30
C THR A 27 1.92 -10.72 -8.48
N GLU A 28 2.20 -9.85 -9.46
CA GLU A 28 1.33 -8.74 -9.81
C GLU A 28 -0.07 -9.20 -10.21
N SER A 29 -0.17 -10.37 -10.87
CA SER A 29 -1.43 -10.97 -11.28
C SER A 29 -2.22 -11.55 -10.10
N GLU A 30 -1.56 -12.14 -9.11
CA GLU A 30 -2.20 -12.62 -7.88
C GLU A 30 -2.83 -11.47 -7.08
N ILE A 31 -2.11 -10.36 -6.96
CA ILE A 31 -2.61 -9.15 -6.28
C ILE A 31 -3.62 -8.39 -7.14
N GLY A 32 -3.46 -8.45 -8.46
CA GLY A 32 -4.23 -7.67 -9.43
C GLY A 32 -3.97 -6.18 -9.28
N ILE A 33 -2.71 -5.78 -9.12
CA ILE A 33 -2.31 -4.38 -8.92
C ILE A 33 -2.61 -3.53 -10.16
N ASP A 34 -2.40 -4.08 -11.36
CA ASP A 34 -2.66 -3.38 -12.62
C ASP A 34 -4.16 -3.13 -12.89
N PHE A 35 -5.05 -3.75 -12.10
CA PHE A 35 -6.50 -3.57 -12.18
C PHE A 35 -7.07 -2.88 -10.93
N LEU A 36 -6.21 -2.33 -10.05
CA LEU A 36 -6.63 -1.84 -8.75
C LEU A 36 -7.63 -0.67 -8.86
N ALA A 37 -7.38 0.29 -9.75
CA ALA A 37 -8.29 1.42 -10.00
C ALA A 37 -9.69 0.97 -10.47
N GLU A 38 -9.75 -0.01 -11.37
CA GLU A 38 -11.00 -0.61 -11.84
C GLU A 38 -11.73 -1.38 -10.73
N ARG A 39 -10.98 -2.11 -9.90
CA ARG A 39 -11.55 -2.83 -8.74
C ARG A 39 -12.11 -1.86 -7.71
N ILE A 40 -11.46 -0.72 -7.50
CA ILE A 40 -11.96 0.38 -6.67
C ILE A 40 -13.28 0.89 -7.25
N ASN A 41 -13.29 1.21 -8.55
CA ASN A 41 -14.48 1.67 -9.25
C ASN A 41 -15.66 0.68 -9.10
N ASN A 42 -15.42 -0.60 -9.38
CA ASN A 42 -16.42 -1.66 -9.23
C ASN A 42 -16.92 -1.81 -7.79
N MET A 43 -16.04 -1.71 -6.79
CA MET A 43 -16.46 -1.75 -5.39
C MET A 43 -17.33 -0.54 -5.05
N THR A 44 -16.92 0.66 -5.45
CA THR A 44 -17.67 1.89 -5.17
C THR A 44 -19.06 1.85 -5.79
N ALA A 45 -19.16 1.38 -7.05
CA ALA A 45 -20.43 1.14 -7.74
C ALA A 45 -21.32 0.17 -6.95
N PHE A 46 -20.77 -0.97 -6.53
CA PHE A 46 -21.51 -1.95 -5.75
C PHE A 46 -22.03 -1.37 -4.42
N LEU A 47 -21.16 -0.67 -3.66
CA LEU A 47 -21.54 -0.06 -2.39
C LEU A 47 -22.59 1.02 -2.58
N HIS A 48 -22.41 1.89 -3.59
CA HIS A 48 -23.35 2.95 -3.92
C HIS A 48 -24.72 2.39 -4.31
N GLN A 49 -24.77 1.39 -5.20
CA GLN A 49 -26.02 0.75 -5.62
C GLN A 49 -26.71 0.02 -4.46
N LYS A 50 -25.94 -0.70 -3.63
CA LYS A 50 -26.49 -1.51 -2.53
C LYS A 50 -27.07 -0.64 -1.41
N TYR A 51 -26.38 0.45 -1.06
CA TYR A 51 -26.74 1.26 0.10
C TYR A 51 -27.42 2.59 -0.27
N ASN A 52 -27.39 2.98 -1.55
CA ASN A 52 -27.84 4.28 -2.04
C ASN A 52 -27.23 5.44 -1.25
N LYS A 53 -25.92 5.34 -0.97
CA LYS A 53 -25.12 6.33 -0.24
C LYS A 53 -23.85 6.65 -1.02
N PRO A 54 -23.38 7.91 -0.98
CA PRO A 54 -22.04 8.24 -1.44
C PRO A 54 -20.99 7.43 -0.68
N VAL A 55 -19.90 7.08 -1.37
CA VAL A 55 -18.79 6.29 -0.84
C VAL A 55 -17.59 7.19 -0.64
N PHE A 56 -16.99 7.09 0.54
CA PHE A 56 -15.66 7.61 0.84
C PHE A 56 -14.77 6.41 1.12
N LEU A 57 -13.56 6.39 0.55
CA LEU A 57 -12.56 5.35 0.82
C LEU A 57 -11.47 5.92 1.72
N PRO A 58 -11.62 5.81 3.05
CA PRO A 58 -10.55 6.18 3.96
C PRO A 58 -9.44 5.11 3.90
N TYR A 59 -8.19 5.51 4.05
CA TYR A 59 -7.05 4.58 4.22
C TYR A 59 -6.68 3.73 2.99
N MET A 60 -6.68 4.33 1.80
CA MET A 60 -6.13 3.66 0.63
C MET A 60 -4.60 3.65 0.68
N THR A 61 -3.96 2.52 0.40
CA THR A 61 -2.51 2.45 0.32
C THR A 61 -2.03 1.38 -0.65
N VAL A 62 -0.93 1.68 -1.34
CA VAL A 62 -0.11 0.72 -2.07
C VAL A 62 1.27 0.78 -1.43
N ALA A 63 1.62 -0.25 -0.67
CA ALA A 63 2.92 -0.38 -0.05
C ALA A 63 3.99 -0.52 -1.16
N THR A 64 4.99 0.35 -1.13
CA THR A 64 5.89 0.53 -2.27
C THR A 64 7.13 -0.36 -2.25
N ALA A 65 7.47 -0.96 -1.10
CA ALA A 65 8.60 -1.88 -1.06
C ALA A 65 8.19 -3.24 -1.65
N THR A 66 9.16 -3.90 -2.27
CA THR A 66 9.04 -5.28 -2.77
C THR A 66 10.14 -6.14 -2.16
N TRP A 67 9.92 -7.45 -2.15
CA TRP A 67 10.85 -8.44 -1.62
C TRP A 67 10.98 -9.60 -2.62
N ASP A 68 12.22 -10.04 -2.81
CA ASP A 68 12.60 -11.23 -3.59
C ASP A 68 13.56 -12.10 -2.77
N ASP A 69 13.15 -13.32 -2.42
CA ASP A 69 13.92 -14.28 -1.62
C ASP A 69 15.07 -14.91 -2.43
N THR A 70 16.08 -14.10 -2.76
CA THR A 70 17.17 -14.48 -3.64
C THR A 70 18.01 -15.65 -3.10
N ASN A 71 18.05 -15.81 -1.77
CA ASN A 71 18.80 -16.87 -1.10
C ASN A 71 17.94 -18.08 -0.71
N VAL A 72 16.61 -18.00 -0.91
CA VAL A 72 15.62 -19.07 -0.71
C VAL A 72 15.55 -19.55 0.75
N ASN A 73 15.71 -18.64 1.73
CA ASN A 73 15.65 -18.96 3.15
C ASN A 73 14.28 -18.67 3.78
N GLY A 74 13.35 -18.05 3.05
CA GLY A 74 12.02 -17.67 3.54
C GLY A 74 12.04 -16.57 4.60
N GLN A 75 13.08 -15.72 4.62
CA GLN A 75 13.24 -14.60 5.55
C GLN A 75 13.34 -13.29 4.75
N ILE A 76 12.86 -12.21 5.34
CA ILE A 76 13.00 -10.87 4.74
C ILE A 76 14.34 -10.31 5.18
N ASP A 77 15.36 -10.47 4.33
CA ASP A 77 16.68 -9.89 4.54
C ASP A 77 16.75 -8.47 3.94
N SER A 78 17.41 -7.53 4.62
CA SER A 78 17.42 -6.12 4.19
C SER A 78 18.04 -5.90 2.80
N ASN A 79 18.91 -6.80 2.35
CA ASN A 79 19.53 -6.77 1.02
C ASN A 79 18.65 -7.39 -0.08
N GLU A 80 17.49 -7.93 0.28
CA GLU A 80 16.51 -8.56 -0.62
C GLU A 80 15.24 -7.70 -0.77
N VAL A 81 15.17 -6.58 -0.04
CA VAL A 81 14.08 -5.62 -0.11
C VAL A 81 14.48 -4.46 -1.02
N ASP A 82 13.67 -4.21 -2.04
CA ASP A 82 13.72 -2.98 -2.83
C ASP A 82 12.67 -2.00 -2.31
N LEU A 83 13.12 -0.93 -1.65
CA LEU A 83 12.24 0.07 -1.02
C LEU A 83 11.44 0.89 -2.05
N GLU A 84 11.90 0.92 -3.30
CA GLU A 84 11.31 1.71 -4.39
C GLU A 84 10.59 0.82 -5.42
N GLY A 85 10.61 -0.50 -5.25
CA GLY A 85 10.25 -1.47 -6.27
C GLY A 85 8.85 -1.30 -6.87
N TRP A 86 7.89 -0.78 -6.10
CA TRP A 86 6.51 -0.51 -6.54
C TRP A 86 6.12 0.97 -6.52
N GLU A 87 7.07 1.92 -6.45
CA GLU A 87 6.72 3.35 -6.51
C GLU A 87 6.02 3.75 -7.80
N GLU A 88 6.52 3.29 -8.94
CA GLU A 88 5.89 3.57 -10.24
C GLU A 88 4.52 2.88 -10.36
N LYS A 89 4.34 1.69 -9.77
CA LYS A 89 3.04 1.02 -9.77
C LYS A 89 2.01 1.71 -8.89
N ALA A 90 2.43 2.16 -7.71
CA ALA A 90 1.60 2.97 -6.84
C ALA A 90 1.21 4.27 -7.57
N SER A 91 2.18 4.96 -8.16
CA SER A 91 1.99 6.16 -9.00
C SER A 91 0.97 5.92 -10.12
N GLN A 92 1.15 4.84 -10.89
CA GLN A 92 0.22 4.47 -11.96
C GLN A 92 -1.19 4.20 -11.43
N THR A 93 -1.35 3.52 -10.29
CA THR A 93 -2.68 3.28 -9.69
C THR A 93 -3.41 4.59 -9.40
N TYR A 94 -2.73 5.58 -8.81
CA TYR A 94 -3.34 6.89 -8.53
C TYR A 94 -3.62 7.67 -9.82
N GLN A 95 -2.76 7.56 -10.83
CA GLN A 95 -3.01 8.13 -12.15
C GLN A 95 -4.26 7.53 -12.80
N ASP A 96 -4.38 6.20 -12.80
CA ASP A 96 -5.54 5.49 -13.38
C ASP A 96 -6.83 5.89 -12.66
N MET A 97 -6.78 6.08 -11.34
CA MET A 97 -7.91 6.62 -10.58
C MET A 97 -8.27 8.06 -10.97
N LEU A 98 -7.27 8.91 -11.22
CA LEU A 98 -7.50 10.27 -11.72
C LEU A 98 -8.15 10.23 -13.11
N ASP A 99 -7.68 9.36 -14.00
CA ASP A 99 -8.22 9.18 -15.34
C ASP A 99 -9.66 8.64 -15.30
N LEU A 100 -9.96 7.74 -14.36
CA LEU A 100 -11.31 7.21 -14.10
C LEU A 100 -12.21 8.14 -13.27
N ARG A 101 -11.76 9.34 -12.88
CA ARG A 101 -12.48 10.22 -11.94
C ARG A 101 -13.96 10.40 -12.27
N GLY A 102 -14.29 10.62 -13.54
CA GLY A 102 -15.69 10.83 -13.96
C GLY A 102 -16.57 9.60 -13.72
N GLU A 103 -16.03 8.41 -13.95
CA GLU A 103 -16.71 7.14 -13.71
C GLU A 103 -16.79 6.82 -12.21
N LEU A 104 -15.71 7.05 -11.47
CA LEU A 104 -15.69 6.90 -10.01
C LEU A 104 -16.77 7.77 -9.36
N GLN A 105 -16.90 9.02 -9.79
CA GLN A 105 -17.93 9.94 -9.30
C GLN A 105 -19.35 9.48 -9.64
N SER A 106 -19.59 9.00 -10.87
CA SER A 106 -20.91 8.48 -11.26
C SER A 106 -21.26 7.17 -10.52
N ASN A 107 -20.25 6.38 -10.16
CA ASN A 107 -20.35 5.19 -9.33
C ASN A 107 -20.37 5.48 -7.82
N GLY A 108 -20.47 6.76 -7.44
CA GLY A 108 -20.75 7.19 -6.07
C GLY A 108 -19.52 7.44 -5.21
N LEU A 109 -18.29 7.28 -5.73
CA LEU A 109 -17.08 7.69 -5.02
C LEU A 109 -16.97 9.21 -5.04
N PHE A 110 -17.12 9.84 -3.86
CA PHE A 110 -16.95 11.30 -3.75
C PHE A 110 -15.55 11.71 -3.25
N GLY A 111 -14.75 10.76 -2.77
CA GLY A 111 -13.37 11.01 -2.37
C GLY A 111 -12.68 9.77 -1.80
N TYR A 112 -11.36 9.84 -1.72
CA TYR A 112 -10.51 8.86 -1.06
C TYR A 112 -9.38 9.60 -0.32
N ALA A 113 -8.74 8.92 0.63
CA ALA A 113 -7.57 9.46 1.34
C ALA A 113 -6.47 8.40 1.43
N PRO A 114 -5.20 8.76 1.14
CA PRO A 114 -4.09 7.87 1.40
C PRO A 114 -4.02 7.55 2.90
N MET A 115 -3.62 6.32 3.23
CA MET A 115 -3.50 5.86 4.62
C MET A 115 -2.49 6.70 5.42
N ALA A 116 -1.36 7.01 4.81
CA ALA A 116 -0.31 7.80 5.41
C ALA A 116 0.25 8.80 4.39
N LEU A 117 0.49 10.03 4.85
CA LEU A 117 1.17 11.04 4.04
C LEU A 117 2.67 10.74 3.95
N PHE A 118 3.24 10.25 5.05
CA PHE A 118 4.64 9.97 5.23
C PHE A 118 4.84 8.50 5.59
N ASP A 119 5.95 7.92 5.15
CA ASP A 119 6.40 6.63 5.65
C ASP A 119 6.52 6.67 7.18
N ASP A 120 5.92 5.68 7.83
CA ASP A 120 5.85 5.54 9.28
C ASP A 120 6.48 4.20 9.70
N PRO A 121 7.78 4.20 10.05
CA PRO A 121 8.49 3.00 10.49
C PRO A 121 7.95 2.39 11.78
N ALA A 122 7.00 3.04 12.46
CA ALA A 122 6.37 2.52 13.67
C ALA A 122 4.89 2.20 13.45
N HIS A 123 4.39 2.24 12.21
CA HIS A 123 2.97 2.17 11.88
C HIS A 123 2.23 1.04 12.59
N ASP A 124 2.82 -0.16 12.60
CA ASP A 124 2.22 -1.36 13.18
C ASP A 124 3.07 -1.95 14.33
N LYS A 125 3.92 -1.14 14.96
CA LYS A 125 4.85 -1.60 15.99
C LYS A 125 4.09 -2.13 17.21
N GLY A 126 4.24 -3.42 17.50
CA GLY A 126 3.50 -4.11 18.56
C GLY A 126 2.06 -4.50 18.20
N GLY A 127 1.62 -4.21 16.96
CA GLY A 127 0.35 -4.64 16.37
C GLY A 127 0.45 -6.02 15.72
N TYR A 128 -0.34 -6.29 14.69
CA TYR A 128 -0.18 -7.49 13.85
C TYR A 128 0.50 -7.06 12.55
N GLN A 129 1.84 -7.15 12.48
CA GLN A 129 2.66 -6.83 11.30
C GLN A 129 2.28 -7.72 10.10
N TYR A 130 1.21 -7.36 9.42
CA TYR A 130 0.62 -8.12 8.32
C TYR A 130 1.46 -8.02 7.05
N PHE A 131 2.00 -6.84 6.72
CA PHE A 131 2.90 -6.61 5.59
C PHE A 131 4.40 -6.75 5.94
N MET A 132 4.74 -7.14 7.17
CA MET A 132 6.09 -7.54 7.60
C MET A 132 7.21 -6.59 7.16
N ASN A 133 7.22 -5.38 7.71
CA ASN A 133 8.11 -4.26 7.38
C ASN A 133 7.69 -3.45 6.14
N ASN A 134 6.83 -3.96 5.26
CA ASN A 134 6.28 -3.10 4.20
C ASN A 134 5.30 -2.05 4.75
N GLU A 135 4.81 -2.22 5.98
CA GLU A 135 4.03 -1.21 6.71
C GLU A 135 4.79 0.10 6.89
N TYR A 136 6.12 0.05 6.81
CA TYR A 136 6.99 1.23 6.89
C TYR A 136 6.98 2.04 5.59
N HIS A 137 6.46 1.47 4.50
CA HIS A 137 6.48 2.03 3.15
C HIS A 137 5.07 2.32 2.61
N LEU A 138 4.11 2.59 3.50
CA LEU A 138 2.72 2.92 3.17
C LEU A 138 2.49 4.41 2.86
N GLY A 139 3.47 5.26 3.15
CA GLY A 139 3.37 6.70 2.90
C GLY A 139 3.46 7.01 1.42
N VAL A 140 2.76 8.07 0.99
CA VAL A 140 2.94 8.64 -0.37
C VAL A 140 4.18 9.53 -0.49
N SER A 141 4.86 9.80 0.63
CA SER A 141 6.13 10.51 0.71
C SER A 141 7.11 9.72 1.59
N LYS A 142 8.35 9.62 1.13
CA LYS A 142 9.47 9.04 1.87
C LYS A 142 9.87 9.95 3.01
N THR A 143 10.40 9.33 4.05
CA THR A 143 11.13 10.03 5.11
C THR A 143 12.40 9.26 5.44
N ASN A 144 13.41 9.91 6.01
CA ASN A 144 14.53 9.18 6.62
C ASN A 144 14.21 8.67 8.04
N ALA A 145 12.92 8.61 8.43
CA ALA A 145 12.55 8.05 9.73
C ALA A 145 13.03 6.58 9.82
N GLN A 146 13.52 6.19 10.98
CA GLN A 146 14.00 4.82 11.23
C GLN A 146 13.15 4.18 12.31
N ASP A 147 12.86 2.88 12.18
CA ASP A 147 12.13 2.15 13.23
C ASP A 147 12.89 2.22 14.56
N GLY A 148 12.15 2.51 15.62
CA GLY A 148 12.68 2.67 16.98
C GLY A 148 13.41 3.99 17.24
N VAL A 149 13.56 4.85 16.22
CA VAL A 149 14.20 6.17 16.37
C VAL A 149 13.14 7.27 16.34
N HIS A 150 12.63 7.63 17.51
CA HIS A 150 11.61 8.66 17.68
C HIS A 150 12.19 10.08 17.85
N THR A 151 13.13 10.48 16.99
CA THR A 151 13.71 11.82 17.02
C THR A 151 13.11 12.71 15.92
N ARG A 152 12.78 13.96 16.26
CA ARG A 152 12.06 14.90 15.36
C ARG A 152 12.91 15.43 14.19
N LEU A 153 14.10 14.88 13.95
CA LEU A 153 15.17 15.50 13.14
C LEU A 153 15.56 14.69 11.90
N LEU A 154 14.88 13.59 11.58
CA LEU A 154 15.27 12.75 10.43
C LEU A 154 14.86 13.36 9.07
N GLY A 155 13.97 14.37 9.07
CA GLY A 155 14.21 15.63 8.34
C GLY A 155 14.04 15.73 6.82
N ASP A 156 14.30 14.70 6.01
CA ASP A 156 14.16 14.83 4.55
C ASP A 156 12.86 14.17 4.08
N LEU A 157 12.04 14.96 3.38
CA LEU A 157 10.81 14.52 2.75
C LEU A 157 10.99 14.54 1.24
N SER A 158 10.70 13.42 0.59
CA SER A 158 10.63 13.34 -0.86
C SER A 158 9.36 12.61 -1.30
N PRO A 159 8.68 13.06 -2.36
CA PRO A 159 7.55 12.34 -2.92
C PRO A 159 7.97 10.95 -3.42
N LYS A 160 7.10 9.96 -3.31
CA LYS A 160 7.25 8.69 -4.01
C LYS A 160 6.73 8.84 -5.44
N SER A 161 7.63 8.78 -6.41
CA SER A 161 7.34 9.06 -7.82
C SER A 161 6.44 10.32 -7.97
N ASN A 162 5.36 10.22 -8.74
CA ASN A 162 4.42 11.28 -9.04
C ASN A 162 3.10 11.18 -8.26
N ILE A 163 3.01 10.32 -7.22
CA ILE A 163 1.76 10.03 -6.51
C ILE A 163 1.04 11.31 -6.05
N LEU A 164 1.78 12.27 -5.48
CA LEU A 164 1.20 13.53 -5.00
C LEU A 164 0.56 14.38 -6.11
N ASN A 165 1.01 14.25 -7.37
CA ASN A 165 0.45 14.96 -8.51
C ASN A 165 -0.90 14.39 -8.97
N PHE A 166 -1.24 13.17 -8.53
CA PHE A 166 -2.48 12.48 -8.93
C PHE A 166 -3.54 12.47 -7.82
N ILE A 167 -3.14 12.68 -6.57
CA ILE A 167 -4.04 12.77 -5.41
C ILE A 167 -4.65 14.19 -5.27
N TYR A 168 -3.90 15.24 -5.66
CA TYR A 168 -4.30 16.65 -5.54
C TYR A 168 -4.59 17.29 -6.91
#